data_AF-A0A401RPB8-F1
#
_entry.id   AF-A0A401RPB8-F1
#
_cell.length_a   1.000
_cell.length_b   1.000
_cell.length_c   1.000
_cell.angle_alpha   90.00
_cell.angle_beta   90.00
_cell.angle_gamma   90.00
#
_symmetry.space_group_name_H-M   'P 1'
#
loop_
_entity.id
_entity.type
_entity.pdbx_description
1 polymer ?
#
loop_
_entity_poly.entity_id
_entity_poly.type
_entity_poly.pdbx_seq_one_letter_code
_entity_poly.pdbx_strand_id
1 'polypeptide(L)'
;RESEREMERAWRWCAPARGMDEQELLSPRTERQTMDRSSRLSVRGTGRRSKPSSFNGQDYESLQRACLQSRSLFEDLSFPADRTSIGDSKVKAVQWRRPHQIHRNPQFIVKGVSRFDLCQGSVLGDCWFLAALSSLTMEQDVFAHVVPPNQDFQRNYCGIFHFRFWHFGEWVDVVVDDLLPTDERGQLIFVRSCDWNEFWCALMEKAYA
;
A
#
# COMPACT_ATOMS: atom_id res chain seq x y z
N ARG A 1 -8.60 -25.52 11.41
CA ARG A 1 -9.38 -25.20 12.62
C ARG A 1 -8.98 -23.86 13.25
N GLU A 2 -7.69 -23.54 13.36
CA GLU A 2 -7.22 -22.17 13.73
C GLU A 2 -7.17 -21.25 12.49
N SER A 3 -6.70 -21.79 11.36
CA SER A 3 -6.72 -21.15 10.04
C SER A 3 -8.11 -20.71 9.53
N GLU A 4 -9.17 -21.48 9.83
CA GLU A 4 -10.56 -21.10 9.47
C GLU A 4 -11.07 -19.93 10.33
N ARG A 5 -10.66 -19.84 11.59
CA ARG A 5 -11.05 -18.73 12.49
C ARG A 5 -10.32 -17.44 12.13
N GLU A 6 -9.12 -17.54 11.57
CA GLU A 6 -8.37 -16.40 11.05
C GLU A 6 -8.92 -15.95 9.68
N MET A 7 -9.33 -16.89 8.82
CA MET A 7 -10.08 -16.56 7.59
C MET A 7 -11.43 -15.89 7.89
N GLU A 8 -12.17 -16.33 8.91
CA GLU A 8 -13.41 -15.65 9.31
C GLU A 8 -13.17 -14.24 9.86
N ARG A 9 -12.04 -13.97 10.52
CA ARG A 9 -11.66 -12.62 10.97
C ARG A 9 -11.27 -11.72 9.81
N ALA A 10 -10.54 -12.24 8.82
CA ALA A 10 -10.22 -11.52 7.58
C ALA A 10 -11.48 -11.26 6.74
N TRP A 11 -12.42 -12.21 6.70
CA TRP A 11 -13.72 -12.06 6.03
C TRP A 11 -14.59 -10.96 6.67
N ARG A 12 -14.58 -10.85 8.00
CA ARG A 12 -15.31 -9.78 8.73
C ARG A 12 -14.84 -8.36 8.37
N TRP A 13 -13.63 -8.21 7.84
CA TRP A 13 -13.13 -6.93 7.33
C TRP A 13 -13.53 -6.64 5.88
N CYS A 14 -13.86 -7.68 5.09
CA CYS A 14 -14.15 -7.55 3.66
C CYS A 14 -15.64 -7.58 3.29
N ALA A 15 -16.54 -7.95 4.20
CA ALA A 15 -17.97 -8.05 3.89
C ALA A 15 -18.65 -6.66 3.90
N PRO A 16 -19.35 -6.25 2.81
CA PRO A 16 -20.21 -5.08 2.84
C PRO A 16 -21.44 -5.37 3.70
N ALA A 17 -21.69 -4.51 4.69
CA ALA A 17 -22.82 -4.61 5.59
C ALA A 17 -24.14 -4.69 4.80
N ARG A 18 -24.80 -5.85 4.81
CA ARG A 18 -26.22 -5.98 4.45
C ARG A 18 -27.01 -6.30 5.73
N GLY A 19 -27.75 -5.28 6.18
CA GLY A 19 -29.02 -5.34 6.90
C GLY A 19 -29.13 -6.23 8.15
N MET A 20 -29.22 -5.59 9.32
CA MET A 20 -30.07 -6.05 10.42
C MET A 20 -30.41 -4.86 11.34
N ASP A 21 -31.70 -4.64 11.55
CA ASP A 21 -32.31 -3.64 12.42
C ASP A 21 -32.26 -4.04 13.90
N GLU A 22 -32.19 -2.97 14.71
CA GLU A 22 -32.68 -2.69 16.07
C GLU A 22 -32.91 -3.78 17.15
N GLN A 23 -32.51 -3.37 18.37
CA GLN A 23 -32.90 -3.82 19.73
C GLN A 23 -32.08 -4.92 20.41
N GLU A 24 -31.09 -4.45 21.20
CA GLU A 24 -30.58 -4.94 22.51
C GLU A 24 -29.08 -4.58 22.55
N LEU A 25 -28.57 -3.65 23.35
CA LEU A 25 -28.70 -3.55 24.80
C LEU A 25 -28.37 -2.13 25.27
N LEU A 26 -29.27 -1.58 26.09
CA LEU A 26 -29.10 -0.36 26.86
C LEU A 26 -28.16 -0.59 28.07
N SER A 27 -27.02 0.13 28.07
CA SER A 27 -26.42 0.91 29.20
C SER A 27 -25.89 0.21 30.48
N PRO A 28 -25.16 0.91 31.39
CA PRO A 28 -24.07 1.89 31.19
C PRO A 28 -22.84 1.58 32.09
N ARG A 29 -21.63 2.04 31.73
CA ARG A 29 -20.63 2.48 32.73
C ARG A 29 -19.60 3.44 32.14
N THR A 30 -19.47 4.53 32.88
CA THR A 30 -18.75 5.77 32.67
C THR A 30 -17.24 5.57 32.62
N GLU A 31 -16.55 6.20 31.67
CA GLU A 31 -15.29 6.91 31.94
C GLU A 31 -15.05 7.94 30.83
N ARG A 32 -15.18 9.21 31.21
CA ARG A 32 -14.91 10.36 30.33
C ARG A 32 -13.41 10.61 30.34
N GLN A 33 -12.74 10.30 29.25
CA GLN A 33 -11.52 10.99 28.87
C GLN A 33 -11.83 11.83 27.64
N THR A 34 -11.82 13.14 27.84
CA THR A 34 -11.92 14.15 26.80
C THR A 34 -10.68 14.07 25.92
N MET A 35 -10.78 13.34 24.81
CA MET A 35 -9.82 13.45 23.70
C MET A 35 -10.30 14.51 22.71
N ASP A 36 -9.31 15.27 22.29
CA ASP A 36 -9.34 16.51 21.54
C ASP A 36 -10.25 16.48 20.30
N ARG A 37 -11.10 17.51 20.19
CA ARG A 37 -12.16 17.64 19.19
C ARG A 37 -11.69 18.49 18.00
N SER A 38 -10.39 18.49 17.70
CA SER A 38 -9.75 19.43 16.78
C SER A 38 -9.32 18.87 15.41
N SER A 39 -9.60 17.60 15.08
CA SER A 39 -9.18 17.00 13.79
C SER A 39 -10.33 16.45 12.92
N ARG A 40 -11.53 17.04 12.98
CA ARG A 40 -12.61 16.73 12.00
C ARG A 40 -13.03 17.95 11.22
N LEU A 41 -12.12 18.44 10.40
CA LEU A 41 -12.50 19.09 9.15
C LEU A 41 -12.16 18.14 8.01
N SER A 42 -12.97 17.08 7.87
CA SER A 42 -13.15 16.46 6.57
C SER A 42 -13.51 17.59 5.61
N VAL A 43 -12.63 17.88 4.66
CA VAL A 43 -12.96 18.72 3.50
C VAL A 43 -14.18 18.05 2.88
N ARG A 44 -15.36 18.67 3.02
CA ARG A 44 -16.67 18.04 2.74
C ARG A 44 -16.62 17.16 1.48
N GLY A 45 -16.57 15.84 1.66
CA GLY A 45 -16.63 14.86 0.57
C GLY A 45 -15.33 14.13 0.18
N THR A 46 -14.19 14.36 0.84
CA THR A 46 -12.99 13.50 0.71
C THR A 46 -13.16 12.19 1.49
N GLY A 47 -12.35 11.18 1.18
CA GLY A 47 -12.39 9.86 1.85
C GLY A 47 -13.41 8.88 1.23
N ARG A 48 -14.04 9.23 0.11
CA ARG A 48 -14.97 8.35 -0.62
C ARG A 48 -14.21 7.55 -1.67
N ARG A 49 -14.77 6.42 -2.13
CA ARG A 49 -14.19 5.61 -3.21
C ARG A 49 -13.93 6.43 -4.49
N SER A 50 -14.78 7.41 -4.79
CA SER A 50 -14.60 8.29 -5.96
C SER A 50 -13.61 9.45 -5.72
N LYS A 51 -13.31 9.78 -4.46
CA LYS A 51 -12.41 10.87 -4.09
C LYS A 51 -11.70 10.53 -2.76
N PRO A 52 -10.64 9.71 -2.83
CA PRO A 52 -9.82 9.40 -1.67
C PRO A 52 -9.20 10.65 -1.05
N SER A 53 -8.93 10.63 0.25
CA SER A 53 -8.12 11.65 0.94
C SER A 53 -6.63 11.40 0.69
N SER A 54 -5.83 12.46 0.56
CA SER A 54 -4.38 12.32 0.39
C SER A 54 -3.69 12.07 1.73
N PHE A 55 -2.93 10.98 1.85
CA PHE A 55 -2.12 10.71 3.03
C PHE A 55 -1.06 11.80 3.21
N ASN A 56 -0.89 12.31 4.43
CA ASN A 56 0.02 13.42 4.76
C ASN A 56 -0.15 14.68 3.86
N GLY A 57 -1.29 14.84 3.19
CA GLY A 57 -1.52 15.92 2.23
C GLY A 57 -0.73 15.81 0.93
N GLN A 58 -0.15 14.64 0.62
CA GLN A 58 0.59 14.36 -0.60
C GLN A 58 -0.36 14.05 -1.77
N ASP A 59 -0.49 14.98 -2.72
CA ASP A 59 -1.29 14.80 -3.93
C ASP A 59 -0.44 14.22 -5.07
N TYR A 60 -0.73 12.99 -5.49
CA TYR A 60 0.03 12.26 -6.51
C TYR A 60 0.20 13.06 -7.80
N GLU A 61 -0.89 13.58 -8.38
CA GLU A 61 -0.82 14.26 -9.68
C GLU A 61 -0.01 15.55 -9.62
N SER A 62 -0.14 16.32 -8.53
CA SER A 62 0.63 17.55 -8.34
C SER A 62 2.10 17.26 -8.10
N LEU A 63 2.44 16.25 -7.29
CA LEU A 63 3.82 15.84 -7.04
C LEU A 63 4.48 15.29 -8.32
N GLN A 64 3.79 14.41 -9.05
CA GLN A 64 4.28 13.88 -10.33
C GLN A 64 4.54 15.02 -11.31
N ARG A 65 3.60 15.95 -11.47
CA ARG A 65 3.76 17.11 -12.36
C ARG A 65 4.96 17.97 -11.96
N ALA A 66 5.15 18.22 -10.67
CA ALA A 66 6.30 18.99 -10.17
C ALA A 66 7.63 18.29 -10.50
N CYS A 67 7.74 16.98 -10.20
CA CYS A 67 8.94 16.18 -10.50
C CYS A 67 9.26 16.11 -12.00
N LEU A 68 8.23 15.95 -12.85
CA LEU A 68 8.40 15.97 -14.31
C LEU A 68 8.87 17.34 -14.83
N GLN A 69 8.37 18.43 -14.25
CA GLN A 69 8.80 19.79 -14.62
C GLN A 69 10.25 20.08 -14.17
N SER A 70 10.63 19.66 -12.98
CA SER A 70 11.99 19.81 -12.46
C SER A 70 12.99 18.79 -13.01
N ARG A 71 12.51 17.77 -13.73
CA ARG A 71 13.30 16.61 -14.21
C ARG A 71 14.05 15.91 -13.07
N SER A 72 13.41 15.81 -11.91
CA SER A 72 13.94 15.12 -10.74
C SER A 72 13.12 13.86 -10.44
N LEU A 73 13.75 12.89 -9.78
CA LEU A 73 13.02 11.75 -9.21
C LEU A 73 12.39 12.18 -7.88
N PHE A 74 11.20 11.65 -7.60
CA PHE A 74 10.53 11.83 -6.33
C PHE A 74 11.29 11.08 -5.23
N GLU A 75 11.37 11.73 -4.08
CA GLU A 75 11.91 11.19 -2.83
C GLU A 75 10.89 11.49 -1.74
N ASP A 76 10.41 10.45 -1.07
CA ASP A 76 9.40 10.58 -0.03
C ASP A 76 10.06 10.91 1.30
N LEU A 77 9.99 12.19 1.68
CA LEU A 77 10.53 12.66 2.95
C LEU A 77 9.74 12.15 4.17
N SER A 78 8.52 11.66 3.98
CA SER A 78 7.71 11.06 5.05
C SER A 78 8.05 9.58 5.30
N PHE A 79 8.72 8.94 4.33
CA PHE A 79 9.16 7.55 4.40
C PHE A 79 10.59 7.42 3.82
N PRO A 80 11.61 7.88 4.56
CA PRO A 80 12.97 8.00 4.03
C PRO A 80 13.61 6.64 3.74
N ALA A 81 14.45 6.60 2.71
CA ALA A 81 15.19 5.41 2.30
C ALA A 81 16.38 5.08 3.23
N ASP A 82 16.10 4.88 4.52
CA ASP A 82 17.07 4.51 5.55
C ASP A 82 16.52 3.43 6.49
N ARG A 83 17.23 3.15 7.60
CA ARG A 83 16.83 2.09 8.54
C ARG A 83 15.55 2.40 9.31
N THR A 84 15.16 3.67 9.45
CA THR A 84 13.97 4.07 10.21
C THR A 84 12.68 3.56 9.57
N SER A 85 12.62 3.54 8.23
CA SER A 85 11.51 3.00 7.45
C SER A 85 11.43 1.46 7.39
N ILE A 86 12.45 0.75 7.88
CA ILE A 86 12.47 -0.73 7.92
C ILE A 86 11.99 -1.25 9.28
N GLY A 87 12.06 -0.41 10.32
CA GLY A 87 11.79 -0.81 11.70
C GLY A 87 12.88 -1.70 12.32
N ASP A 88 12.56 -2.33 13.46
CA ASP A 88 13.46 -3.19 14.24
C ASP A 88 13.62 -4.58 13.61
N SER A 89 14.08 -4.61 12.35
CA SER A 89 14.27 -5.84 11.60
C SER A 89 15.67 -6.43 11.86
N LYS A 90 15.76 -7.77 11.87
CA LYS A 90 17.04 -8.51 11.97
C LYS A 90 17.92 -8.37 10.70
N VAL A 91 17.55 -7.48 9.77
CA VAL A 91 18.18 -7.34 8.46
C VAL A 91 19.47 -6.51 8.61
N LYS A 92 20.62 -7.18 8.55
CA LYS A 92 21.90 -6.57 8.93
C LYS A 92 22.56 -5.71 7.85
N ALA A 93 22.12 -5.78 6.59
CA ALA A 93 22.62 -4.95 5.50
C ALA A 93 21.50 -4.68 4.47
N VAL A 94 21.05 -3.42 4.39
CA VAL A 94 20.02 -3.01 3.44
C VAL A 94 20.55 -1.89 2.58
N GLN A 95 20.35 -2.03 1.27
CA GLN A 95 20.58 -0.98 0.28
C GLN A 95 19.25 -0.60 -0.35
N TRP A 96 18.99 0.69 -0.48
CA TRP A 96 17.80 1.17 -1.16
C TRP A 96 18.11 1.39 -2.64
N ARG A 97 17.33 0.74 -3.51
CA ARG A 97 17.53 0.79 -4.96
C ARG A 97 16.21 0.98 -5.67
N ARG A 98 16.20 1.78 -6.73
CA ARG A 98 15.05 1.93 -7.63
C ARG A 98 14.97 0.71 -8.57
N PRO A 99 13.78 0.33 -9.07
CA PRO A 99 13.61 -0.76 -10.05
C PRO A 99 14.55 -0.70 -11.25
N HIS A 100 14.84 0.50 -11.77
CA HIS A 100 15.81 0.72 -12.85
C HIS A 100 17.27 0.33 -12.49
N GLN A 101 17.61 0.27 -11.20
CA GLN A 101 18.90 -0.19 -10.69
C GLN A 101 18.89 -1.70 -10.36
N ILE A 102 17.71 -2.32 -10.31
CA ILE A 102 17.51 -3.73 -9.98
C ILE A 102 17.39 -4.57 -11.27
N HIS A 103 16.62 -4.09 -12.24
CA HIS A 103 16.33 -4.79 -13.49
C HIS A 103 16.45 -3.87 -14.71
N ARG A 104 16.88 -4.41 -15.86
CA ARG A 104 17.10 -3.62 -17.10
C ARG A 104 15.81 -3.11 -17.76
N ASN A 105 14.71 -3.81 -17.52
CA ASN A 105 13.39 -3.48 -18.07
C ASN A 105 12.33 -3.62 -16.96
N PRO A 106 12.28 -2.71 -15.98
CA PRO A 106 11.28 -2.79 -14.92
C PRO A 106 9.88 -2.51 -15.49
N GLN A 107 8.90 -3.24 -14.98
CA GLN A 107 7.50 -3.16 -15.36
C GLN A 107 6.68 -3.02 -14.09
N PHE A 108 5.65 -2.18 -14.13
CA PHE A 108 4.78 -2.03 -12.97
C PHE A 108 3.98 -3.32 -12.79
N ILE A 109 3.29 -3.76 -13.84
CA ILE A 109 2.52 -5.02 -13.92
C ILE A 109 2.89 -5.73 -15.23
N VAL A 110 3.09 -7.04 -15.21
CA VAL A 110 3.48 -7.87 -16.37
C VAL A 110 2.34 -8.83 -16.73
N LYS A 111 1.79 -8.73 -17.96
CA LYS A 111 0.75 -9.64 -18.51
C LYS A 111 -0.55 -9.73 -17.69
N GLY A 112 -0.88 -8.70 -16.94
CA GLY A 112 -2.05 -8.67 -16.05
C GLY A 112 -1.64 -8.99 -14.63
N VAL A 113 -2.61 -9.24 -13.75
CA VAL A 113 -2.37 -9.49 -12.34
C VAL A 113 -2.83 -10.90 -12.03
N SER A 114 -1.94 -11.69 -11.45
CA SER A 114 -2.20 -13.07 -11.06
C SER A 114 -1.74 -13.32 -9.64
N ARG A 115 -2.51 -14.10 -8.89
CA ARG A 115 -2.09 -14.61 -7.57
C ARG A 115 -0.78 -15.39 -7.60
N PHE A 116 -0.40 -15.91 -8.77
CA PHE A 116 0.86 -16.64 -8.96
C PHE A 116 2.07 -15.72 -9.07
N ASP A 117 1.84 -14.41 -9.19
CA ASP A 117 2.91 -13.44 -9.30
C ASP A 117 3.51 -13.15 -7.92
N LEU A 118 2.89 -13.58 -6.82
CA LEU A 118 3.32 -13.21 -5.48
C LEU A 118 4.29 -14.23 -4.87
N CYS A 119 5.54 -13.81 -4.71
CA CYS A 119 6.61 -14.59 -4.11
C CYS A 119 7.04 -13.93 -2.77
N GLN A 120 7.02 -14.70 -1.67
CA GLN A 120 7.50 -14.21 -0.38
C GLN A 120 9.01 -13.92 -0.43
N GLY A 121 9.42 -12.77 0.11
CA GLY A 121 10.82 -12.38 0.25
C GLY A 121 11.64 -13.26 1.19
N SER A 122 12.90 -12.90 1.39
CA SER A 122 13.80 -13.65 2.28
C SER A 122 13.49 -13.46 3.77
N VAL A 123 12.76 -12.40 4.12
CA VAL A 123 12.29 -12.14 5.48
C VAL A 123 10.87 -12.70 5.66
N LEU A 124 10.74 -13.65 6.60
CA LEU A 124 9.47 -14.30 6.95
C LEU A 124 8.67 -13.39 7.91
N GLY A 125 7.56 -12.81 7.44
CA GLY A 125 6.67 -11.98 8.28
C GLY A 125 5.31 -11.63 7.66
N ASP A 126 5.25 -11.50 6.33
CA ASP A 126 4.10 -10.84 5.67
C ASP A 126 3.15 -11.81 4.95
N CYS A 127 3.07 -13.06 5.41
CA CYS A 127 2.19 -14.07 4.77
C CYS A 127 0.71 -13.68 4.83
N TRP A 128 0.29 -12.97 5.88
CA TRP A 128 -1.07 -12.43 6.02
C TRP A 128 -1.34 -11.34 4.96
N PHE A 129 -0.35 -10.48 4.66
CA PHE A 129 -0.44 -9.45 3.63
C PHE A 129 -0.47 -10.08 2.24
N LEU A 130 0.38 -11.07 1.98
CA LEU A 130 0.40 -11.82 0.72
C LEU A 130 -0.92 -12.56 0.45
N ALA A 131 -1.55 -13.14 1.48
CA ALA A 131 -2.85 -13.79 1.34
C ALA A 131 -3.96 -12.79 0.99
N ALA A 132 -3.96 -11.61 1.63
CA ALA A 132 -4.88 -10.53 1.29
C ALA A 132 -4.64 -10.02 -0.14
N LEU A 133 -3.39 -9.82 -0.52
CA LEU A 133 -3.00 -9.37 -1.86
C LEU A 133 -3.40 -10.39 -2.93
N SER A 134 -3.18 -11.68 -2.68
CA SER A 134 -3.62 -12.78 -3.55
C SER A 134 -5.13 -12.74 -3.77
N SER A 135 -5.90 -12.50 -2.71
CA SER A 135 -7.36 -12.40 -2.78
C SER A 135 -7.79 -11.15 -3.56
N LEU A 136 -7.08 -10.03 -3.39
CA LEU A 136 -7.32 -8.79 -4.13
C LEU A 136 -7.11 -8.99 -5.64
N THR A 137 -6.11 -9.76 -6.06
CA THR A 137 -5.87 -10.04 -7.49
C THR A 137 -7.04 -10.75 -8.19
N MET A 138 -7.91 -11.41 -7.43
CA MET A 138 -9.08 -12.11 -7.96
C MET A 138 -10.28 -11.19 -8.21
N GLU A 139 -10.29 -9.99 -7.62
CA GLU A 139 -11.38 -9.00 -7.71
C GLU A 139 -10.93 -7.76 -8.49
N GLN A 140 -11.03 -7.82 -9.82
CA GLN A 140 -10.45 -6.81 -10.73
C GLN A 140 -10.92 -5.37 -10.46
N ASP A 141 -12.20 -5.17 -10.13
CA ASP A 141 -12.75 -3.83 -9.84
C ASP A 141 -12.22 -3.23 -8.54
N VAL A 142 -11.93 -4.09 -7.55
CA VAL A 142 -11.34 -3.67 -6.29
C VAL A 142 -9.85 -3.45 -6.48
N PHE A 143 -9.18 -4.35 -7.21
CA PHE A 143 -7.77 -4.22 -7.58
C PHE A 143 -7.51 -2.90 -8.31
N ALA A 144 -8.24 -2.59 -9.37
CA ALA A 144 -8.05 -1.36 -10.15
C ALA A 144 -8.35 -0.09 -9.33
N HIS A 145 -9.08 -0.23 -8.22
CA HIS A 145 -9.27 0.87 -7.28
C HIS A 145 -8.08 1.00 -6.33
N VAL A 146 -7.60 -0.10 -5.73
CA VAL A 146 -6.47 -0.13 -4.78
C VAL A 146 -5.13 0.16 -5.45
N VAL A 147 -4.95 -0.33 -6.68
CA VAL A 147 -3.79 -0.14 -7.53
C VAL A 147 -4.24 0.63 -8.78
N PRO A 148 -4.25 1.97 -8.74
CA PRO A 148 -4.71 2.78 -9.86
C PRO A 148 -3.95 2.45 -11.16
N PRO A 149 -4.65 2.35 -12.30
CA PRO A 149 -4.02 2.09 -13.59
C PRO A 149 -3.19 3.31 -14.06
N ASN A 150 -2.41 3.11 -15.12
CA ASN A 150 -1.55 4.13 -15.77
C ASN A 150 -0.33 4.57 -14.94
N GLN A 151 0.12 3.70 -14.05
CA GLN A 151 1.44 3.78 -13.43
C GLN A 151 2.40 2.88 -14.21
N ASP A 152 3.54 3.40 -14.61
CA ASP A 152 4.55 2.63 -15.34
C ASP A 152 5.96 3.19 -15.11
N PHE A 153 6.97 2.46 -15.59
CA PHE A 153 8.38 2.84 -15.46
C PHE A 153 8.92 3.54 -16.72
N GLN A 154 8.10 3.78 -17.74
CA GLN A 154 8.51 4.24 -19.06
C GLN A 154 7.98 5.64 -19.39
N ARG A 155 6.67 5.85 -19.31
CA ARG A 155 5.95 7.08 -19.62
C ARG A 155 5.73 7.87 -18.33
N ASN A 156 6.01 9.18 -18.38
CA ASN A 156 5.81 10.08 -17.24
C ASN A 156 6.47 9.58 -15.94
N TYR A 157 7.56 8.80 -16.08
CA TYR A 157 8.30 8.26 -14.95
C TYR A 157 9.11 9.36 -14.28
N CYS A 158 8.86 9.54 -12.99
CA CYS A 158 9.69 10.34 -12.09
C CYS A 158 9.84 9.69 -10.72
N GLY A 159 9.85 8.34 -10.66
CA GLY A 159 10.10 7.59 -9.43
C GLY A 159 9.02 7.74 -8.35
N ILE A 160 7.78 8.02 -8.74
CA ILE A 160 6.61 8.20 -7.86
C ILE A 160 5.51 7.21 -8.24
N PHE A 161 4.88 6.61 -7.25
CA PHE A 161 3.76 5.68 -7.38
C PHE A 161 2.72 5.97 -6.29
N HIS A 162 1.51 5.46 -6.45
CA HIS A 162 0.47 5.59 -5.45
C HIS A 162 -0.48 4.39 -5.38
N PHE A 163 -1.05 4.21 -4.20
CA PHE A 163 -1.96 3.12 -3.85
C PHE A 163 -3.09 3.64 -2.97
N ARG A 164 -4.23 2.95 -2.99
CA ARG A 164 -5.41 3.35 -2.21
C ARG A 164 -5.76 2.30 -1.19
N PHE A 165 -5.87 2.74 0.06
CA PHE A 165 -6.21 1.89 1.19
C PHE A 165 -7.48 2.37 1.87
N TRP A 166 -8.26 1.42 2.39
CA TRP A 166 -9.35 1.74 3.29
C TRP A 166 -8.81 1.86 4.71
N HIS A 167 -8.85 3.06 5.27
CA HIS A 167 -8.29 3.37 6.58
C HIS A 167 -9.33 4.10 7.43
N PHE A 168 -9.70 3.52 8.57
CA PHE A 168 -10.65 4.09 9.54
C PHE A 168 -11.96 4.68 8.96
N GLY A 169 -12.53 4.05 7.94
CA GLY A 169 -13.81 4.46 7.36
C GLY A 169 -13.68 5.41 6.16
N GLU A 170 -12.48 5.68 5.69
CA GLU A 170 -12.21 6.47 4.49
C GLU A 170 -11.23 5.79 3.53
N TRP A 171 -11.36 6.10 2.25
CA TRP A 171 -10.34 5.78 1.25
C TRP A 171 -9.23 6.82 1.31
N VAL A 172 -8.01 6.36 1.47
CA VAL A 172 -6.80 7.17 1.54
C VAL A 172 -5.87 6.81 0.38
N ASP A 173 -5.42 7.81 -0.38
CA ASP A 173 -4.42 7.70 -1.43
C ASP A 173 -3.04 7.95 -0.82
N VAL A 174 -2.17 6.95 -0.89
CA VAL A 174 -0.81 6.95 -0.33
C VAL A 174 0.16 7.01 -1.48
N VAL A 175 1.04 8.02 -1.45
CA VAL A 175 2.10 8.23 -2.43
C VAL A 175 3.40 7.66 -1.87
N VAL A 176 4.18 6.98 -2.70
CA VAL A 176 5.51 6.50 -2.35
C VAL A 176 6.50 6.76 -3.48
N ASP A 177 7.76 6.96 -3.13
CA ASP A 177 8.84 6.81 -4.12
C ASP A 177 9.14 5.33 -4.42
N ASP A 178 9.87 5.07 -5.49
CA ASP A 178 10.22 3.71 -5.92
C ASP A 178 11.56 3.18 -5.37
N LEU A 179 12.15 3.79 -4.33
CA LEU A 179 13.30 3.19 -3.64
C LEU A 179 12.82 1.97 -2.84
N LEU A 180 13.37 0.80 -3.14
CA LEU A 180 13.01 -0.46 -2.48
C LEU A 180 14.19 -1.05 -1.70
N PRO A 181 13.95 -1.66 -0.52
CA PRO A 181 14.96 -2.40 0.24
C PRO A 181 15.49 -3.61 -0.52
N THR A 182 16.81 -3.64 -0.73
CA THR A 182 17.54 -4.73 -1.39
C THR A 182 18.71 -5.23 -0.56
N ASP A 183 19.03 -6.52 -0.73
CA ASP A 183 20.24 -7.11 -0.20
C ASP A 183 21.49 -6.64 -0.97
N GLU A 184 22.67 -7.07 -0.54
CA GLU A 184 23.95 -6.73 -1.19
C GLU A 184 24.03 -7.19 -2.66
N ARG A 185 23.22 -8.19 -3.04
CA ARG A 185 23.12 -8.72 -4.41
C ARG A 185 22.09 -7.97 -5.25
N GLY A 186 21.40 -6.97 -4.69
CA GLY A 186 20.36 -6.20 -5.35
C GLY A 186 19.04 -6.95 -5.48
N GLN A 187 18.77 -7.92 -4.61
CA GLN A 187 17.51 -8.67 -4.56
C GLN A 187 16.57 -8.03 -3.54
N LEU A 188 15.28 -7.95 -3.85
CA LEU A 188 14.27 -7.45 -2.92
C LEU A 188 14.24 -8.30 -1.64
N ILE A 189 14.25 -7.63 -0.49
CA ILE A 189 14.28 -8.29 0.82
C ILE A 189 12.88 -8.75 1.24
N PHE A 190 11.87 -7.93 0.94
CA PHE A 190 10.47 -8.15 1.26
C PHE A 190 9.70 -8.75 0.06
N VAL A 191 8.40 -8.47 -0.08
CA VAL A 191 7.57 -9.04 -1.15
C VAL A 191 8.15 -8.75 -2.52
N ARG A 192 8.15 -9.77 -3.37
CA ARG A 192 8.62 -9.68 -4.75
C ARG A 192 7.68 -10.42 -5.68
N SER A 193 7.70 -10.04 -6.94
CA SER A 193 7.02 -10.85 -7.94
C SER A 193 7.83 -12.11 -8.28
N CYS A 194 7.14 -13.15 -8.74
CA CYS A 194 7.78 -14.30 -9.36
C CYS A 194 8.31 -13.94 -10.76
N ASP A 195 7.71 -12.93 -11.41
CA ASP A 195 8.30 -12.22 -12.54
C ASP A 195 9.29 -11.17 -12.04
N TRP A 196 10.58 -11.42 -12.24
CA TRP A 196 11.69 -10.61 -11.71
C TRP A 196 11.72 -9.15 -12.14
N ASN A 197 10.96 -8.80 -13.18
CA ASN A 197 10.86 -7.46 -13.71
C ASN A 197 9.56 -6.77 -13.33
N GLU A 198 8.71 -7.37 -12.49
CA GLU A 198 7.45 -6.81 -12.00
C GLU A 198 7.58 -6.29 -10.55
N PHE A 199 7.08 -5.08 -10.30
CA PHE A 199 7.35 -4.36 -9.04
C PHE A 199 6.12 -3.82 -8.30
N TRP A 200 4.90 -3.92 -8.84
CA TRP A 200 3.70 -3.36 -8.18
C TRP A 200 3.51 -3.90 -6.75
N CYS A 201 3.75 -5.19 -6.51
CA CYS A 201 3.54 -5.81 -5.21
C CYS A 201 4.54 -5.30 -4.16
N ALA A 202 5.79 -5.08 -4.55
CA ALA A 202 6.83 -4.53 -3.68
C ALA A 202 6.55 -3.05 -3.34
N LEU A 203 6.08 -2.28 -4.33
CA LEU A 203 5.69 -0.88 -4.12
C LEU A 203 4.42 -0.76 -3.28
N MET A 204 3.46 -1.66 -3.45
CA MET A 204 2.23 -1.68 -2.66
C MET A 204 2.50 -2.07 -1.21
N GLU A 205 3.38 -3.04 -0.97
CA GLU A 205 3.84 -3.37 0.38
C GLU A 205 4.51 -2.17 1.05
N LYS A 206 5.41 -1.48 0.34
CA LYS A 206 6.04 -0.25 0.84
C LYS A 206 5.00 0.81 1.21
N ALA A 207 3.97 1.01 0.40
CA ALA A 207 2.92 1.99 0.67
C ALA A 207 2.02 1.62 1.86
N TYR A 208 1.99 0.34 2.25
CA TYR A 208 1.26 -0.11 3.42
C TYR A 208 2.07 -0.02 4.72
N ALA A 209 3.41 -0.14 4.61
CA ALA A 209 4.35 -0.10 5.74
C ALA A 209 4.43 1.28 6.40
#